data_AF-A0AA96E5W0-F1
#
_entry.id   AF-A0AA96E5W0-F1
#
_cell.length_a   1.000
_cell.length_b   1.000
_cell.length_c   1.000
_cell.angle_alpha   90.00
_cell.angle_beta   90.00
_cell.angle_gamma   90.00
#
_symmetry.space_group_name_H-M   'P 1'
#
loop_
_entity.id
_entity.type
_entity.pdbx_description
1 polymer ?
#
loop_
_entity_poly.entity_id
_entity_poly.type
_entity_poly.pdbx_seq_one_letter_code
_entity_poly.pdbx_strand_id
1 'polypeptide(L)'
;MKRMIKGLLAATLLGIGVSGAALAQSMAPINVNTADEELLAELPGVGPSRAAAIIEERSANGDFENADDLTRVSGIGSATVEGMQDQITFDE
;
A
#
# COMPACT_ATOMS: atom_id res chain seq x y z
N MET A 1 -12.44 -13.42 21.16
CA MET A 1 -11.09 -13.95 20.86
C MET A 1 -11.22 -15.05 19.82
N LYS A 2 -10.93 -14.76 18.55
CA LYS A 2 -10.74 -15.77 17.50
C LYS A 2 -10.04 -15.11 16.32
N ARG A 3 -8.71 -15.12 16.37
CA ARG A 3 -7.82 -14.75 15.26
C ARG A 3 -7.70 -16.00 14.40
N MET A 4 -8.34 -16.00 13.24
CA MET A 4 -8.19 -17.08 12.27
C MET A 4 -6.98 -16.78 11.40
N ILE A 5 -5.88 -17.46 11.72
CA ILE A 5 -4.67 -17.58 10.94
C ILE A 5 -5.03 -18.29 9.63
N LYS A 6 -4.80 -17.65 8.49
CA LYS A 6 -4.72 -18.29 7.17
C LYS A 6 -3.32 -18.00 6.63
N GLY A 7 -2.59 -19.06 6.31
CA GLY A 7 -1.27 -18.98 5.67
C GLY A 7 -0.14 -19.61 6.47
N LEU A 8 -0.27 -20.88 6.89
CA LEU A 8 0.88 -21.69 7.30
C LEU A 8 1.33 -22.51 6.08
N LEU A 9 2.36 -22.03 5.38
CA LEU A 9 3.18 -22.86 4.50
C LEU A 9 4.43 -23.26 5.29
N ALA A 10 4.36 -24.44 5.89
CA ALA A 10 5.50 -25.10 6.49
C ALA A 10 6.33 -25.75 5.37
N ALA A 11 7.51 -25.21 5.10
CA ALA A 11 8.55 -25.88 4.34
C ALA A 11 9.81 -25.91 5.22
N THR A 12 10.00 -27.03 5.92
CA THR A 12 11.25 -27.38 6.58
C THR A 12 12.28 -27.77 5.54
N LEU A 13 13.22 -26.86 5.25
CA LEU A 13 14.50 -27.20 4.64
C LEU A 13 15.65 -26.63 5.47
N LEU A 14 16.63 -27.50 5.65
CA LEU A 14 17.85 -27.41 6.45
C LEU A 14 18.70 -26.19 6.04
N GLY A 15 19.33 -25.55 7.02
CA GLY A 15 19.90 -24.21 6.88
C GLY A 15 21.07 -24.06 5.91
N ILE A 16 21.11 -22.88 5.28
CA ILE A 16 22.32 -22.10 4.97
C ILE A 16 21.94 -20.64 5.25
N GLY A 17 22.74 -19.97 6.07
CA GLY A 17 22.57 -18.54 6.34
C GLY A 17 22.69 -17.74 5.05
N VAL A 18 21.55 -17.25 4.54
CA VAL A 18 21.53 -16.18 3.55
C VAL A 18 21.27 -14.91 4.31
N SER A 19 22.35 -14.15 4.47
CA SER A 19 22.34 -12.76 4.89
C SER A 19 21.14 -12.04 4.29
N GLY A 20 20.38 -11.36 5.15
CA GLY A 20 19.33 -10.44 4.75
C GLY A 20 19.90 -9.29 3.94
N ALA A 21 20.15 -9.53 2.66
CA ALA A 21 19.95 -8.52 1.66
C ALA A 21 18.44 -8.57 1.37
N ALA A 22 17.67 -7.80 2.15
CA ALA A 22 16.41 -7.30 1.66
C ALA A 22 16.77 -6.62 0.33
N LEU A 23 16.52 -7.32 -0.78
CA LEU A 23 16.56 -6.72 -2.09
C LEU A 23 15.53 -5.61 -1.98
N ALA A 24 16.02 -4.37 -1.82
CA ALA A 24 15.23 -3.19 -2.10
C ALA A 24 14.94 -3.28 -3.60
N GLN A 25 13.96 -4.11 -3.95
CA GLN A 25 13.31 -4.06 -5.22
C GLN A 25 12.70 -2.68 -5.22
N SER A 26 13.31 -1.75 -5.95
CA SER A 26 12.73 -0.45 -6.24
C SER A 26 11.49 -0.74 -7.07
N MET A 27 10.39 -1.09 -6.39
CA MET A 27 9.09 -1.16 -7.02
C MET A 27 8.80 0.23 -7.55
N ALA A 28 8.38 0.29 -8.82
CA ALA A 28 7.99 1.56 -9.40
C ALA A 28 6.91 2.20 -8.52
N PRO A 29 6.92 3.53 -8.34
CA PRO A 29 5.87 4.20 -7.58
C PRO A 29 4.48 3.82 -8.08
N ILE A 30 3.56 3.61 -7.14
CA ILE A 30 2.19 3.24 -7.42
C ILE A 30 1.41 4.52 -7.74
N ASN A 31 0.84 4.59 -8.94
CA ASN A 31 0.01 5.74 -9.30
C ASN A 31 -1.34 5.65 -8.57
N VAL A 32 -1.62 6.59 -7.67
CA VAL A 32 -2.84 6.55 -6.84
C VAL A 32 -4.13 6.86 -7.61
N ASN A 33 -4.02 7.47 -8.79
CA ASN A 33 -5.13 7.80 -9.67
C ASN A 33 -5.51 6.64 -10.60
N THR A 34 -4.59 5.72 -10.88
CA THR A 34 -4.82 4.63 -11.85
C THR A 34 -4.68 3.21 -11.28
N ALA A 35 -3.95 3.03 -10.18
CA ALA A 35 -3.76 1.72 -9.55
C ALA A 35 -5.09 1.09 -9.13
N ASP A 36 -5.14 -0.24 -9.19
CA ASP A 36 -6.26 -1.03 -8.68
C ASP A 36 -6.19 -1.21 -7.16
N GLU A 37 -7.23 -1.82 -6.60
CA GLU A 37 -7.37 -1.99 -5.15
C GLU A 37 -6.25 -2.85 -4.55
N GLU A 38 -5.80 -3.88 -5.29
CA GLU A 38 -4.75 -4.79 -4.81
C GLU A 38 -3.42 -4.07 -4.71
N LEU A 39 -3.02 -3.30 -5.73
CA LEU A 39 -1.81 -2.49 -5.72
C LEU A 39 -1.88 -1.40 -4.66
N LEU A 40 -3.00 -0.67 -4.54
CA LEU A 40 -3.15 0.35 -3.51
C LEU A 40 -3.00 -0.23 -2.10
N ALA A 41 -3.44 -1.47 -1.87
CA ALA A 41 -3.31 -2.15 -0.59
C ALA A 41 -1.87 -2.62 -0.26
N GLU A 42 -0.92 -2.47 -1.18
CA GLU A 42 0.51 -2.69 -0.91
C GLU A 42 1.16 -1.48 -0.23
N LEU A 43 0.54 -0.29 -0.29
CA LEU A 43 1.08 0.93 0.29
C LEU A 43 1.12 0.87 1.83
N PRO A 44 2.18 1.38 2.48
CA PRO A 44 2.28 1.39 3.94
C PRO A 44 1.08 2.05 4.61
N GLY A 45 0.36 1.30 5.44
CA GLY A 45 -0.81 1.81 6.14
C GLY A 45 -2.09 1.87 5.29
N VAL A 46 -2.07 1.43 4.04
CA VAL A 46 -3.27 1.22 3.21
C VAL A 46 -3.60 -0.27 3.21
N GLY A 47 -4.71 -0.63 3.86
CA GLY A 47 -5.28 -1.97 3.73
C GLY A 47 -6.46 -1.97 2.75
N PRO A 48 -7.11 -3.13 2.51
CA PRO A 48 -8.21 -3.25 1.55
C PRO A 48 -9.31 -2.17 1.72
N SER A 49 -9.73 -1.91 2.97
CA SER A 49 -10.75 -0.88 3.24
C SER A 49 -10.33 0.53 2.85
N ARG A 50 -9.04 0.88 2.94
CA ARG A 50 -8.54 2.20 2.56
C ARG A 50 -8.28 2.27 1.05
N ALA A 51 -7.81 1.18 0.46
CA ALA A 51 -7.67 1.06 -0.99
C ALA A 51 -9.02 1.27 -1.70
N ALA A 52 -10.09 0.61 -1.24
CA ALA A 52 -11.45 0.86 -1.72
C ALA A 52 -11.86 2.34 -1.56
N ALA A 53 -11.56 2.94 -0.41
CA ALA A 53 -11.89 4.33 -0.14
C ALA A 53 -11.11 5.33 -1.02
N ILE A 54 -9.86 5.03 -1.39
CA ILE A 54 -9.09 5.82 -2.37
C ILE A 54 -9.78 5.80 -3.74
N ILE A 55 -10.24 4.62 -4.19
CA ILE A 55 -10.92 4.46 -5.48
C ILE A 55 -12.27 5.20 -5.47
N GLU A 56 -13.04 5.09 -4.38
CA GLU A 56 -14.29 5.82 -4.21
C GLU A 56 -14.04 7.34 -4.24
N GLU A 57 -13.03 7.81 -3.51
CA GLU A 57 -12.71 9.23 -3.41
C GLU A 57 -12.31 9.82 -4.76
N ARG A 58 -11.39 9.19 -5.52
CA ARG A 58 -11.03 9.68 -6.85
C ARG A 58 -12.18 9.62 -7.84
N SER A 59 -13.08 8.65 -7.69
CA SER A 59 -14.29 8.55 -8.53
C SER A 59 -15.33 9.63 -8.21
N ALA A 60 -15.42 10.08 -6.95
CA ALA A 60 -16.43 11.02 -6.50
C ALA A 60 -15.96 12.49 -6.57
N ASN A 61 -14.68 12.73 -6.24
CA ASN A 61 -14.11 14.05 -6.03
C ASN A 61 -12.97 14.40 -7.00
N GLY A 62 -12.70 13.52 -7.97
CA GLY A 62 -11.63 13.68 -8.95
C GLY A 62 -10.27 13.27 -8.43
N ASP A 63 -9.29 13.28 -9.34
CA ASP A 63 -7.93 12.81 -9.11
C ASP A 63 -7.24 13.52 -7.92
N PHE A 64 -6.24 12.85 -7.35
CA PHE A 64 -5.31 13.43 -6.39
C PHE A 64 -4.21 14.15 -7.17
N GLU A 65 -3.94 15.41 -6.83
CA GLU A 65 -2.87 16.21 -7.45
C GLU A 65 -1.55 16.07 -6.69
N ASN A 66 -1.64 15.74 -5.40
CA ASN A 66 -0.48 15.62 -4.52
C ASN A 66 -0.76 14.68 -3.34
N ALA A 67 0.28 14.41 -2.53
CA ALA A 67 0.21 13.47 -1.41
C ALA A 67 -0.73 13.94 -0.29
N ASP A 68 -0.84 15.24 -0.05
CA ASP A 68 -1.73 15.78 0.99
C ASP A 68 -3.21 15.56 0.64
N ASP A 69 -3.56 15.50 -0.65
CA ASP A 69 -4.93 15.24 -1.09
C ASP A 69 -5.44 13.84 -0.68
N LEU A 70 -4.53 12.89 -0.41
CA LEU A 70 -4.89 11.57 0.12
C LEU A 70 -5.51 11.65 1.51
N THR A 71 -5.34 12.76 2.24
CA THR A 71 -6.00 12.99 3.53
C THR A 71 -7.50 13.23 3.41
N ARG A 72 -8.03 13.43 2.18
CA ARG A 72 -9.48 13.43 1.92
C ARG A 72 -10.10 12.06 2.20
N VAL A 73 -9.30 10.99 2.09
CA VAL A 73 -9.76 9.61 2.31
C VAL A 73 -9.86 9.31 3.80
N SER A 74 -11.05 8.91 4.24
CA SER A 74 -11.29 8.57 5.64
C SER A 74 -10.32 7.50 6.16
N GLY A 75 -9.62 7.82 7.25
CA GLY A 75 -8.65 6.92 7.88
C GLY A 75 -7.24 6.98 7.27
N ILE A 76 -6.97 7.89 6.32
CA ILE A 76 -5.63 8.30 5.89
C ILE A 76 -5.36 9.68 6.48
N GLY A 77 -4.37 9.77 7.36
CA GLY A 77 -3.91 11.05 7.94
C GLY A 77 -2.46 11.33 7.54
N SER A 78 -1.95 12.50 7.90
CA SER A 78 -0.60 12.96 7.51
C SER A 78 0.51 11.95 7.81
N ALA A 79 0.48 11.28 8.97
CA ALA A 79 1.47 10.26 9.31
C ALA A 79 1.45 9.04 8.37
N THR A 80 0.27 8.68 7.86
CA THR A 80 0.14 7.61 6.85
C THR A 80 0.69 8.08 5.51
N VAL A 81 0.37 9.31 5.11
CA VAL A 81 0.87 9.93 3.87
C VAL A 81 2.40 10.01 3.87
N GLU A 82 3.00 10.52 4.94
CA GLU A 82 4.46 10.59 5.12
C GLU A 82 5.12 9.21 4.97
N GLY A 83 4.45 8.15 5.43
CA GLY A 83 4.95 6.78 5.35
C GLY A 83 4.93 6.15 3.94
N MET A 84 4.17 6.72 3.01
CA MET A 84 4.01 6.19 1.65
C MET A 84 4.42 7.16 0.54
N GLN A 85 4.75 8.42 0.86
CA GLN A 85 5.01 9.47 -0.14
C GLN A 85 6.10 9.09 -1.17
N ASP A 86 7.09 8.30 -0.77
CA ASP A 86 8.18 7.85 -1.65
C ASP A 86 7.79 6.66 -2.56
N GLN A 87 6.59 6.10 -2.35
CA GLN A 87 6.05 4.93 -3.04
C GLN A 87 4.86 5.27 -3.94
N ILE A 88 4.47 6.54 -4.03
CA ILE A 88 3.31 6.98 -4.80
C ILE A 88 3.71 7.95 -5.92
N THR A 89 2.89 7.99 -6.97
CA THR A 89 2.94 9.00 -8.03
C THR A 89 1.52 9.43 -8.40
N PHE A 90 1.40 10.56 -9.09
CA PHE A 90 0.13 11.15 -9.51
C PHE A 90 0.01 11.22 -11.04
N ASP A 91 1.15 11.33 -11.73
CA ASP A 91 1.27 11.42 -13.18
C ASP A 91 1.49 10.03 -13.83
N GLU A 92 1.21 9.94 -15.14
CA GLU A 92 1.65 8.82 -16.01
C GLU A 92 3.10 9.00 -16.50
#